data_AF-A0A521W4Q4-F1
#
_entry.id   AF-A0A521W4Q4-F1
#
_cell.length_a   1.000
_cell.length_b   1.000
_cell.length_c   1.000
_cell.angle_alpha   90.00
_cell.angle_beta   90.00
_cell.angle_gamma   90.00
#
_symmetry.space_group_name_H-M   'P 1'
#
loop_
_entity.id
_entity.type
_entity.pdbx_description
1 polymer ?
#
loop_
_entity_poly.entity_id
_entity_poly.type
_entity_poly.pdbx_seq_one_letter_code
_entity_poly.pdbx_strand_id
1 'polypeptide(L)'
;YNIQVEKSTFNTLTLLLTIGTTRSKVSRLYDALMRLAREGRPPRRLVQTPEIPGFTRLRYLPRDAYYCGGELVPVFDESERVNRRLAQRVCADGIVPYPPGIPVLVPGQLITAEITEYLANLLRSQKRMELHGIVHEGYQPCVRVLTAAEEKRLRRLGSE
;
A
#
# COMPACT_ATOMS: atom_id res chain seq x y z
N TYR A 1 23.67 -9.86 -11.87
CA TYR A 1 23.24 -10.84 -12.88
C TYR A 1 22.48 -10.23 -14.08
N ASN A 2 22.10 -8.93 -14.06
CA ASN A 2 21.38 -8.26 -15.17
C ASN A 2 20.12 -9.00 -15.65
N ILE A 3 19.33 -9.47 -14.68
CA ILE A 3 18.05 -10.14 -14.89
C ILE A 3 17.00 -9.26 -14.24
N GLN A 4 16.04 -8.79 -15.03
CA GLN A 4 14.90 -8.05 -14.50
C GLN A 4 13.96 -9.02 -13.80
N VAL A 5 13.68 -8.75 -12.52
CA VAL A 5 12.63 -9.43 -11.76
C VAL A 5 11.36 -8.62 -11.92
N GLU A 6 10.23 -9.29 -12.17
CA GLU A 6 8.94 -8.63 -12.32
C GLU A 6 8.45 -8.11 -10.96
N LYS A 7 8.39 -9.02 -9.98
CA LYS A 7 7.98 -8.69 -8.62
C LYS A 7 8.83 -9.45 -7.62
N SER A 8 9.31 -8.74 -6.60
CA SER A 8 9.95 -9.33 -5.43
C SER A 8 9.11 -9.01 -4.21
N THR A 9 8.85 -10.00 -3.36
CA THR A 9 8.27 -9.81 -2.04
C THR A 9 9.30 -10.15 -0.97
N PHE A 10 8.87 -10.42 0.26
CA PHE A 10 9.73 -10.79 1.38
C PHE A 10 10.36 -12.17 1.22
N ASN A 11 9.66 -13.11 0.59
CA ASN A 11 10.09 -14.50 0.43
C ASN A 11 9.76 -15.10 -0.95
N THR A 12 9.17 -14.32 -1.87
CA THR A 12 8.89 -14.77 -3.24
C THR A 12 9.51 -13.85 -4.27
N LEU A 13 9.89 -14.45 -5.40
CA LEU A 13 10.35 -13.77 -6.62
C LEU A 13 9.47 -14.26 -7.77
N THR A 14 8.94 -13.33 -8.55
CA THR A 14 8.15 -13.61 -9.75
C THR A 14 8.93 -13.19 -10.98
N LEU A 15 8.98 -14.08 -11.96
CA LEU A 15 9.64 -13.88 -13.25
C LEU A 15 8.62 -14.13 -14.35
N LEU A 16 8.57 -13.23 -15.34
CA LEU A 16 7.66 -13.34 -16.47
C LEU A 16 8.37 -14.02 -17.65
N LEU A 17 7.85 -15.17 -18.11
CA LEU A 17 8.29 -15.80 -19.35
C LEU A 17 7.29 -15.45 -20.45
N THR A 18 7.76 -14.82 -21.53
CA THR A 18 6.93 -14.37 -22.65
C THR A 18 7.48 -14.92 -23.96
N ILE A 19 6.80 -14.61 -25.07
CA ILE A 19 7.28 -14.92 -26.43
C ILE A 19 8.68 -14.35 -26.74
N GLY A 20 9.11 -13.31 -26.01
CA GLY A 20 10.46 -12.73 -26.11
C GLY A 20 11.51 -13.43 -25.26
N THR A 21 11.15 -14.48 -24.52
CA THR A 21 12.07 -15.23 -23.65
C THR A 21 12.80 -16.30 -24.45
N THR A 22 14.06 -16.03 -24.79
CA THR A 22 14.92 -16.98 -25.49
C THR A 22 15.53 -18.01 -24.54
N ARG A 23 15.93 -19.18 -25.06
CA ARG A 23 16.66 -20.21 -24.30
C ARG A 23 17.89 -19.63 -23.59
N SER A 24 18.60 -18.70 -24.22
CA SER A 24 19.78 -18.04 -23.63
C SER A 24 19.43 -17.13 -22.43
N LYS A 25 18.22 -16.57 -22.35
CA LYS A 25 17.75 -15.83 -21.16
C LYS A 25 17.46 -16.78 -20.00
N VAL A 26 16.83 -17.93 -20.29
CA VAL A 26 16.54 -18.97 -19.28
C VAL A 26 17.83 -19.58 -18.72
N SER A 27 18.81 -19.87 -19.58
CA SER A 27 20.13 -20.37 -19.14
C SER A 27 20.82 -19.38 -18.21
N ARG A 28 20.81 -18.08 -18.55
CA ARG A 28 21.38 -17.03 -17.68
C ARG A 28 20.71 -16.97 -16.32
N LEU A 29 19.38 -17.13 -16.28
CA LEU A 29 18.63 -17.20 -15.03
C LEU A 29 19.05 -18.41 -14.19
N TYR A 30 19.11 -19.60 -14.80
CA TYR A 30 19.54 -20.82 -14.14
C TYR A 30 20.94 -20.68 -13.54
N ASP A 31 21.91 -20.20 -14.32
CA ASP A 31 23.29 -20.00 -13.85
C ASP A 31 23.37 -19.00 -12.69
N ALA A 32 22.57 -17.93 -12.73
CA ALA A 32 22.48 -16.95 -11.66
C ALA A 32 21.93 -17.56 -10.37
N LEU A 33 20.83 -18.31 -10.46
CA LEU A 33 20.22 -18.98 -9.30
C LEU A 33 21.16 -20.03 -8.69
N MET A 34 21.85 -20.80 -9.52
CA MET A 34 22.83 -21.81 -9.06
C MET A 34 24.03 -21.18 -8.36
N ARG A 35 24.53 -20.04 -8.86
CA ARG A 35 25.60 -19.29 -8.18
C ARG A 35 25.13 -18.76 -6.83
N LEU A 36 23.94 -18.16 -6.78
CA LEU A 36 23.35 -17.67 -5.52
C LEU A 36 23.14 -18.80 -4.50
N ALA A 37 22.70 -19.98 -4.94
CA ALA A 37 22.53 -21.14 -4.06
C ALA A 37 23.86 -21.60 -3.46
N ARG A 38 24.96 -21.53 -4.22
CA ARG A 38 26.31 -21.91 -3.77
C ARG A 38 26.94 -20.91 -2.80
N GLU A 39 26.50 -19.65 -2.80
CA GLU A 39 26.99 -18.64 -1.85
C GLU A 39 26.64 -18.96 -0.39
N GLY A 40 25.72 -19.90 -0.12
CA GLY A 40 25.50 -20.44 1.23
C GLY A 40 25.10 -19.39 2.27
N ARG A 41 24.39 -18.33 1.85
CA ARG A 41 24.03 -17.22 2.74
C ARG A 41 23.18 -17.73 3.91
N PRO A 42 23.44 -17.28 5.16
CA PRO A 42 22.66 -17.71 6.30
C PRO A 42 21.18 -17.33 6.09
N PRO A 43 20.24 -18.18 6.53
CA PRO A 43 18.83 -17.90 6.38
C PRO A 43 18.51 -16.55 7.04
N ARG A 44 17.99 -15.62 6.24
CA ARG A 44 17.49 -14.34 6.78
C ARG A 44 16.25 -14.62 7.59
N ARG A 45 16.13 -13.97 8.75
CA ARG A 45 14.90 -13.98 9.55
C ARG A 45 13.74 -13.57 8.64
N LEU A 46 12.76 -14.46 8.49
CA LEU A 46 11.54 -14.16 7.77
C LEU A 46 10.90 -12.95 8.43
N VAL A 47 10.73 -11.88 7.66
CA VAL A 47 10.04 -10.69 8.15
C VAL A 47 8.56 -10.97 8.06
N GLN A 48 7.88 -10.90 9.21
CA GLN A 48 6.43 -10.87 9.24
C GLN A 48 5.98 -9.55 8.63
N THR A 49 5.27 -9.65 7.52
CA THR A 49 4.49 -8.52 7.02
C THR A 49 3.37 -8.24 8.00
N PRO A 50 3.04 -6.96 8.26
CA PRO A 50 1.80 -6.65 8.95
C PRO A 50 0.64 -7.28 8.17
N GLU A 51 -0.29 -7.87 8.92
CA GLU A 51 -1.47 -8.48 8.33
C GLU A 51 -2.27 -7.40 7.59
N ILE A 52 -2.66 -7.70 6.35
CA ILE A 52 -3.42 -6.75 5.55
C ILE A 52 -4.82 -6.67 6.17
N PRO A 53 -5.27 -5.48 6.60
CA PRO A 53 -6.59 -5.33 7.19
C PRO A 53 -7.68 -5.74 6.19
N GLY A 54 -8.81 -6.22 6.72
CA GLY A 54 -9.96 -6.59 5.92
C GLY A 54 -10.58 -5.40 5.17
N PHE A 55 -11.43 -5.69 4.19
CA PHE A 55 -12.14 -4.66 3.44
C PHE A 55 -13.03 -3.81 4.36
N THR A 56 -12.84 -2.51 4.31
CA THR A 56 -13.70 -1.57 5.04
C THR A 56 -14.92 -1.19 4.23
N ARG A 57 -15.95 -0.69 4.93
CA ARG A 57 -17.22 -0.29 4.32
C ARG A 57 -17.01 0.82 3.28
N LEU A 58 -17.50 0.58 2.06
CA LEU A 58 -17.64 1.60 1.04
C LEU A 58 -18.84 2.50 1.38
N ARG A 59 -18.57 3.77 1.73
CA ARG A 59 -19.58 4.77 2.13
C ARG A 59 -20.16 5.52 0.94
N TYR A 60 -19.34 5.81 -0.05
CA TYR A 60 -19.69 6.57 -1.26
C TYR A 60 -19.09 5.91 -2.50
N LEU A 61 -19.61 6.25 -3.68
CA LEU A 61 -19.04 5.77 -4.93
C LEU A 61 -17.59 6.27 -5.07
N PRO A 62 -16.64 5.42 -5.50
CA PRO A 62 -15.24 5.82 -5.64
C PRO A 62 -15.05 7.03 -6.55
N ARG A 63 -15.84 7.12 -7.63
CA ARG A 63 -15.84 8.27 -8.54
C ARG A 63 -16.13 9.58 -7.78
N ASP A 64 -17.20 9.61 -7.01
CA ASP A 64 -17.67 10.83 -6.36
C ASP A 64 -16.70 11.28 -5.27
N ALA A 65 -16.18 10.32 -4.50
CA ALA A 65 -15.20 10.60 -3.46
C ALA A 65 -13.86 11.09 -4.03
N TYR A 66 -13.42 10.53 -5.16
CA TYR A 66 -12.14 10.91 -5.79
C TYR A 66 -12.12 12.36 -6.27
N TYR A 67 -13.22 12.83 -6.86
CA TYR A 67 -13.35 14.19 -7.40
C TYR A 67 -13.64 15.27 -6.36
N CYS A 68 -13.85 14.90 -5.09
CA CYS A 68 -13.94 15.87 -4.01
C CYS A 68 -12.57 16.54 -3.79
N GLY A 69 -12.56 17.77 -3.26
CA GLY A 69 -11.32 18.42 -2.87
C GLY A 69 -10.68 17.71 -1.69
N GLY A 70 -11.51 17.40 -0.68
CA GLY A 70 -11.05 16.78 0.56
C GLY A 70 -10.18 17.70 1.41
N GLU A 71 -9.71 17.17 2.52
CA GLU A 71 -8.69 17.77 3.39
C GLU A 71 -7.60 16.75 3.68
N LEU A 72 -6.39 17.23 3.93
CA LEU A 72 -5.27 16.38 4.33
C LEU A 72 -5.31 16.17 5.84
N VAL A 73 -5.28 14.91 6.25
CA VAL A 73 -5.19 14.52 7.65
C VAL A 73 -3.89 13.75 7.86
N PRO A 74 -2.97 14.24 8.72
CA PRO A 74 -1.74 13.55 9.05
C PRO A 74 -2.01 12.15 9.64
N VAL A 75 -1.18 11.17 9.26
CA VAL A 75 -1.22 9.81 9.84
C VAL A 75 -0.72 9.81 11.27
N PHE A 76 0.21 10.71 11.60
CA PHE A 76 0.75 10.90 12.95
C PHE A 76 0.28 12.21 13.56
N ASP A 77 0.05 12.23 14.87
CA ASP A 77 -0.21 13.45 15.63
C ASP A 77 1.09 14.19 15.97
N GLU A 78 0.98 15.34 16.63
CA GLU A 78 2.13 16.18 17.03
C GLU A 78 3.11 15.45 17.97
N SER A 79 2.67 14.37 18.63
CA SER A 79 3.48 13.53 19.52
C SER A 79 4.04 12.29 18.81
N GLU A 80 4.00 12.25 17.46
CA GLU A 80 4.44 11.13 16.63
C GLU A 80 3.66 9.82 16.89
N ARG A 81 2.45 9.91 17.48
CA ARG A 81 1.56 8.76 17.71
C ARG A 81 0.54 8.66 16.57
N VAL A 82 -0.11 7.51 16.46
CA VAL A 82 -1.14 7.29 15.44
C VAL A 82 -2.29 8.28 15.62
N ASN A 83 -2.57 9.08 14.60
CA ASN A 83 -3.60 10.11 14.64
C ASN A 83 -5.00 9.49 14.61
N ARG A 84 -5.65 9.45 15.78
CA ARG A 84 -7.00 8.88 15.93
C ARG A 84 -8.07 9.64 15.15
N ARG A 85 -7.83 10.91 14.77
CA ARG A 85 -8.78 11.70 13.96
C ARG A 85 -8.90 11.19 12.52
N LEU A 86 -7.95 10.35 12.06
CA LEU A 86 -8.02 9.73 10.75
C LEU A 86 -9.03 8.56 10.73
N ALA A 87 -9.24 7.91 11.88
CA ALA A 87 -10.28 6.90 12.00
C ALA A 87 -11.67 7.52 11.83
N GLN A 88 -12.60 6.74 11.26
CA GLN A 88 -13.96 7.17 10.90
C GLN A 88 -14.06 8.24 9.81
N ARG A 89 -12.95 8.66 9.21
CA ARG A 89 -12.96 9.50 8.01
C ARG A 89 -13.17 8.66 6.76
N VAL A 90 -13.61 9.29 5.68
CA VAL A 90 -13.72 8.63 4.37
C VAL A 90 -12.52 9.01 3.51
N CYS A 91 -11.80 8.02 3.00
CA CYS A 91 -10.66 8.24 2.12
C CYS A 91 -11.11 8.82 0.78
N ALA A 92 -10.36 9.81 0.26
CA ALA A 92 -10.59 10.41 -1.04
C ALA A 92 -9.62 9.89 -2.12
N ASP A 93 -8.57 9.17 -1.73
CA ASP A 93 -7.53 8.64 -2.62
C ASP A 93 -7.42 7.10 -2.53
N GLY A 94 -6.78 6.51 -3.53
CA GLY A 94 -6.39 5.10 -3.46
C GLY A 94 -5.07 4.96 -2.72
N ILE A 95 -5.04 4.20 -1.62
CA ILE A 95 -3.80 3.90 -0.88
C ILE A 95 -3.34 2.49 -1.21
N VAL A 96 -2.14 2.38 -1.80
CA VAL A 96 -1.63 1.11 -2.34
C VAL A 96 -0.20 0.86 -1.87
N PRO A 97 0.03 -0.06 -0.91
CA PRO A 97 1.37 -0.51 -0.55
C PRO A 97 1.95 -1.44 -1.61
N TYR A 98 3.21 -1.24 -1.97
CA TYR A 98 3.97 -2.10 -2.87
C TYR A 98 5.27 -2.63 -2.23
N PRO A 99 5.49 -3.95 -2.24
CA PRO A 99 4.55 -5.04 -2.59
C PRO A 99 3.47 -5.25 -1.50
N PRO A 100 2.24 -5.72 -1.82
CA PRO A 100 1.86 -6.45 -3.04
C PRO A 100 1.31 -5.61 -4.20
N GLY A 101 1.03 -4.32 -4.04
CA GLY A 101 0.44 -3.48 -5.09
C GLY A 101 -1.08 -3.59 -5.20
N ILE A 102 -1.75 -4.01 -4.12
CA ILE A 102 -3.21 -4.09 -4.04
C ILE A 102 -3.68 -2.94 -3.13
N PRO A 103 -4.73 -2.19 -3.51
CA PRO A 103 -5.25 -1.13 -2.65
C PRO A 103 -5.71 -1.64 -1.30
N VAL A 104 -5.27 -0.98 -0.22
CA VAL A 104 -5.83 -1.16 1.13
C VAL A 104 -6.98 -0.21 1.39
N LEU A 105 -7.01 0.92 0.68
CA LEU A 105 -8.13 1.84 0.61
C LEU A 105 -8.36 2.24 -0.83
N VAL A 106 -9.63 2.35 -1.20
CA VAL A 106 -10.10 3.05 -2.39
C VAL A 106 -10.90 4.29 -1.98
N PRO A 107 -11.01 5.31 -2.86
CA PRO A 107 -11.85 6.47 -2.58
C PRO A 107 -13.27 6.05 -2.20
N GLY A 108 -13.85 6.73 -1.21
CA GLY A 108 -15.18 6.45 -0.70
C GLY A 108 -15.24 5.38 0.39
N GLN A 109 -14.12 4.70 0.72
CA GLN A 109 -14.06 3.78 1.85
C GLN A 109 -13.85 4.48 3.20
N LEU A 110 -14.47 3.92 4.23
CA LEU A 110 -14.27 4.32 5.61
C LEU A 110 -12.90 3.86 6.11
N ILE A 111 -12.15 4.76 6.74
CA ILE A 111 -10.88 4.45 7.39
C ILE A 111 -11.18 3.94 8.80
N THR A 112 -10.82 2.69 9.10
CA THR A 112 -10.94 2.12 10.46
C THR A 112 -9.69 2.40 11.29
N ALA A 113 -9.79 2.13 12.61
CA ALA A 113 -8.62 2.19 13.49
C ALA A 113 -7.54 1.18 13.04
N GLU A 114 -7.93 -0.02 12.62
CA GLU A 114 -6.98 -1.05 12.13
C GLU A 114 -6.23 -0.57 10.89
N ILE A 115 -6.90 0.10 9.95
CA ILE A 115 -6.26 0.69 8.77
C ILE A 115 -5.28 1.79 9.19
N THR A 116 -5.67 2.63 10.14
CA THR A 116 -4.82 3.74 10.61
C THR A 116 -3.55 3.20 11.26
N GLU A 117 -3.66 2.17 12.09
CA GLU A 117 -2.53 1.46 12.69
C GLU A 117 -1.68 0.74 11.64
N TYR A 118 -2.31 0.10 10.66
CA TYR A 118 -1.62 -0.55 9.56
C TYR A 118 -0.77 0.45 8.75
N LEU A 119 -1.35 1.58 8.35
CA LEU A 119 -0.63 2.63 7.63
C LEU A 119 0.53 3.20 8.46
N ALA A 120 0.32 3.44 9.75
CA ALA A 120 1.37 3.90 10.65
C ALA A 120 2.52 2.90 10.77
N ASN A 121 2.22 1.60 10.88
CA ASN A 121 3.22 0.53 10.92
C ASN A 121 4.01 0.44 9.61
N LEU A 122 3.34 0.62 8.47
CA LEU A 122 4.00 0.68 7.16
C LEU A 122 4.96 1.87 7.05
N LEU A 123 4.52 3.06 7.46
CA LEU A 123 5.31 4.28 7.38
C LEU A 123 6.51 4.29 8.33
N ARG A 124 6.42 3.59 9.48
CA ARG A 124 7.52 3.41 10.44
C ARG A 124 8.49 2.30 10.04
N SER A 125 8.09 1.38 9.17
CA SER A 125 8.93 0.24 8.78
C SER A 125 10.22 0.72 8.12
N GLN A 126 11.38 0.30 8.63
CA GLN A 126 12.69 0.63 8.06
C GLN A 126 12.92 0.00 6.68
N LYS A 127 12.12 -0.99 6.28
CA LYS A 127 12.15 -1.51 4.91
C LYS A 127 11.31 -0.59 4.03
N ARG A 128 11.94 -0.01 3.00
CA ARG A 128 11.32 0.80 1.95
C ARG A 128 10.22 0.01 1.24
N MET A 129 9.03 -0.01 1.83
CA MET A 129 7.79 -0.32 1.15
C MET A 129 7.34 0.97 0.48
N GLU A 130 7.09 0.93 -0.82
CA GLU A 130 6.52 2.10 -1.49
C GLU A 130 5.04 2.18 -1.15
N LEU A 131 4.55 3.35 -0.76
CA LEU A 131 3.16 3.55 -0.38
C LEU A 131 2.57 4.65 -1.27
N HIS A 132 1.83 4.23 -2.29
CA HIS A 132 1.15 5.16 -3.20
C HIS A 132 -0.10 5.74 -2.53
N GLY A 133 -0.43 6.98 -2.86
CA GLY A 133 -1.61 7.70 -2.35
C GLY A 133 -1.41 8.44 -1.03
N ILE A 134 -0.24 8.33 -0.41
CA ILE A 134 0.14 9.19 0.73
C ILE A 134 0.72 10.50 0.20
N VAL A 135 0.10 11.61 0.61
CA VAL A 135 0.57 12.97 0.33
C VAL A 135 1.47 13.40 1.48
N HIS A 136 2.51 14.19 1.22
CA HIS A 136 3.39 14.70 2.27
C HIS A 136 3.25 16.22 2.39
N GLU A 137 2.84 16.70 3.57
CA GLU A 137 2.93 18.12 3.92
C GLU A 137 4.23 18.34 4.70
N GLY A 138 5.25 18.83 3.99
CA GLY A 138 6.61 18.83 4.50
C GLY A 138 7.10 17.40 4.73
N TYR A 139 7.36 17.04 5.99
CA TYR A 139 7.79 15.69 6.38
C TYR A 139 6.64 14.81 6.90
N GLN A 140 5.44 15.37 7.08
CA GLN A 140 4.32 14.61 7.65
C GLN A 140 3.57 13.85 6.55
N PRO A 141 3.45 12.51 6.66
CA PRO A 141 2.61 11.73 5.76
C PRO A 141 1.14 11.97 6.11
N CYS A 142 0.36 12.36 5.11
CA CYS A 142 -1.05 12.70 5.19
C CYS A 142 -1.89 11.83 4.25
N VAL A 143 -3.13 11.59 4.64
CA VAL A 143 -4.15 10.96 3.82
C VAL A 143 -5.19 12.01 3.47
N ARG A 144 -5.57 12.09 2.19
CA ARG A 144 -6.68 12.92 1.77
C ARG A 144 -8.00 12.26 2.11
N VAL A 145 -8.85 12.98 2.83
CA VAL A 145 -10.16 12.49 3.28
C VAL A 145 -11.25 13.48 2.90
N LEU A 146 -12.49 13.00 2.80
CA LEU A 146 -13.64 13.86 2.55
C LEU A 146 -13.88 14.80 3.74
N THR A 147 -14.23 16.04 3.44
CA THR A 147 -14.70 17.02 4.43
C THR A 147 -16.15 16.71 4.83
N ALA A 148 -16.56 17.16 6.02
CA ALA A 148 -17.95 16.99 6.47
C ALA A 148 -18.98 17.67 5.55
N ALA A 149 -18.59 18.75 4.86
CA ALA A 149 -19.44 19.42 3.88
C ALA A 149 -19.61 18.60 2.61
N GLU A 150 -18.56 17.93 2.14
CA GLU A 150 -18.60 17.01 1.00
C GLU A 150 -19.44 15.79 1.31
N GLU A 151 -19.25 15.17 2.48
CA GLU A 151 -20.02 13.98 2.90
C GLU A 151 -21.53 14.20 2.90
N LYS A 152 -21.99 15.43 3.18
CA LYS A 152 -23.42 15.81 3.13
C LYS A 152 -23.97 15.96 1.71
N ARG A 153 -23.11 16.26 0.73
CA ARG A 153 -23.50 16.42 -0.69
C ARG A 153 -23.55 15.09 -1.44
N LEU A 154 -22.84 14.08 -0.95
CA LEU A 154 -22.73 12.78 -1.59
C LEU A 154 -23.86 11.84 -1.17
N ARG A 155 -24.30 10.99 -2.09
CA ARG A 155 -25.28 9.93 -1.81
C ARG A 155 -24.57 8.75 -1.12
N ARG A 156 -24.98 8.45 0.11
CA ARG A 156 -24.46 7.32 0.87
C ARG A 156 -24.93 5.99 0.25
N LEU A 157 -24.03 5.01 0.21
CA LEU A 157 -24.34 3.65 -0.24
C LEU A 157 -24.98 2.82 0.89
N GLY A 158 -26.01 2.04 0.54
CA GLY A 158 -26.73 1.16 1.47
C GLY A 158 -27.56 1.91 2.51
N SER A 159 -28.13 3.06 2.12
CA SER A 159 -29.11 3.83 2.89
C SER A 159 -30.49 3.83 2.21
N GLU A 160 -30.87 2.67 1.64
CA GLU A 160 -32.25 2.33 1.29
C GLU A 160 -32.79 1.35 2.34
#